data_AF-A0A3B3XN33-F1
#
_entry.id   AF-A0A3B3XN33-F1
#
_cell.length_a   1.000
_cell.length_b   1.000
_cell.length_c   1.000
_cell.angle_alpha   90.00
_cell.angle_beta   90.00
_cell.angle_gamma   90.00
#
_symmetry.space_group_name_H-M   'P 1'
#
loop_
_entity.id
_entity.type
_entity.pdbx_description
1 polymer ?
#
loop_
_entity_poly.entity_id
_entity_poly.type
_entity_poly.pdbx_seq_one_letter_code
_entity_poly.pdbx_strand_id
1 'polypeptide(L)'
;MVLEELSHMIEVSIPSLEREVDESGKTKKLFRVEVLFNERKHYVLRRNSEFQTLHRKLKKIIQTPDFPSKRNPHLRTKPLEQRRQELEDYIQTCLRCCWTSST
;
A
#
# COMPACT_ATOMS: atom_id res chain seq x y z
N MET A 1 -21.70 -20.51 4.97
CA MET A 1 -20.29 -20.48 4.50
C MET A 1 -20.25 -19.81 3.13
N VAL A 2 -20.56 -18.51 3.04
CA VAL A 2 -20.69 -17.75 1.76
C VAL A 2 -20.04 -16.36 1.90
N LEU A 3 -18.97 -16.26 2.70
CA LEU A 3 -18.23 -15.02 2.90
C LEU A 3 -16.75 -15.12 2.47
N GLU A 4 -16.27 -16.33 2.13
CA GLU A 4 -14.90 -16.56 1.64
C GLU A 4 -14.74 -16.34 0.13
N GLU A 5 -15.81 -16.34 -0.68
CA GLU A 5 -15.66 -16.27 -2.14
C GLU A 5 -15.59 -14.84 -2.73
N LEU A 6 -15.80 -13.79 -1.94
CA LEU A 6 -15.70 -12.39 -2.42
C LEU A 6 -14.40 -11.69 -2.02
N SER A 7 -13.61 -12.23 -1.09
CA SER A 7 -12.24 -11.74 -0.81
C SER A 7 -11.22 -12.24 -1.85
N HIS A 8 -11.60 -13.18 -2.71
CA HIS A 8 -10.71 -13.88 -3.62
C HIS A 8 -10.28 -13.12 -4.88
N MET A 9 -10.82 -11.93 -5.16
CA MET A 9 -10.41 -11.24 -6.39
C MET A 9 -9.02 -10.60 -6.25
N ILE A 10 -8.77 -9.71 -5.27
CA ILE A 10 -7.49 -8.97 -5.14
C ILE A 10 -7.03 -8.94 -3.67
N GLU A 11 -5.89 -9.55 -3.35
CA GLU A 11 -5.16 -9.37 -2.09
C GLU A 11 -3.94 -8.47 -2.32
N VAL A 12 -3.62 -7.61 -1.35
CA VAL A 12 -2.39 -6.81 -1.37
C VAL A 12 -1.65 -6.93 -0.06
N SER A 13 -0.33 -7.10 -0.13
CA SER A 13 0.56 -7.12 1.02
C SER A 13 1.86 -6.38 0.70
N ILE A 14 2.59 -5.98 1.74
CA ILE A 14 3.90 -5.35 1.64
C ILE A 14 4.85 -6.18 2.49
N PRO A 15 5.29 -7.37 2.07
CA PRO A 15 6.06 -8.27 2.93
C PRO A 15 7.44 -7.76 3.30
N SER A 16 8.03 -6.86 2.49
CA SER A 16 9.41 -6.41 2.70
C SER A 16 9.68 -4.99 2.20
N LEU A 17 10.73 -4.41 2.78
CA LEU A 17 11.37 -3.20 2.27
C LEU A 17 12.68 -3.58 1.58
N GLU A 18 12.78 -3.25 0.30
CA GLU A 18 13.99 -3.42 -0.49
C GLU A 18 14.84 -2.16 -0.50
N ARG A 19 16.16 -2.35 -0.58
CA ARG A 19 17.15 -1.27 -0.66
C ARG A 19 17.86 -1.42 -2.00
N GLU A 20 17.50 -0.59 -2.96
CA GLU A 20 18.27 -0.49 -4.21
C GLU A 20 19.36 0.56 -4.04
N VAL A 21 20.58 0.21 -4.46
CA VAL A 21 21.67 1.17 -4.59
C VAL A 21 21.64 1.64 -6.04
N ASP A 22 21.43 2.94 -6.25
CA ASP A 22 21.53 3.48 -7.61
C ASP A 22 22.99 3.51 -8.08
N GLU A 23 23.20 3.69 -9.39
CA GLU A 23 24.54 3.79 -10.00
C GLU A 23 25.38 4.93 -9.42
N SER A 24 24.75 5.88 -8.69
CA SER A 24 25.41 6.96 -7.95
C SER A 24 25.76 6.60 -6.50
N GLY A 25 25.57 5.34 -6.09
CA GLY A 25 25.85 4.84 -4.73
C GLY A 25 24.80 5.22 -3.68
N LYS A 26 23.69 5.84 -4.05
CA LYS A 26 22.64 6.25 -3.11
C LYS A 26 21.66 5.11 -2.88
N THR A 27 21.48 4.75 -1.61
CA THR A 27 20.49 3.74 -1.22
C THR A 27 19.07 4.32 -1.25
N LYS A 28 18.25 3.84 -2.19
CA LYS A 28 16.81 4.10 -2.28
C LYS A 28 16.04 3.05 -1.49
N LYS A 29 15.15 3.51 -0.63
CA LYS A 29 14.23 2.64 0.13
C LYS A 29 12.97 2.41 -0.70
N LEU A 30 12.69 1.16 -1.03
CA LEU A 30 11.55 0.70 -1.81
C LEU A 30 10.70 -0.24 -0.96
N PHE A 31 9.39 -0.12 -1.09
CA PHE A 31 8.43 -1.05 -0.50
C PHE A 31 8.07 -2.05 -1.60
N ARG A 32 8.25 -3.34 -1.33
CA ARG A 32 7.78 -4.39 -2.21
C ARG A 32 6.32 -4.64 -1.92
N VAL A 33 5.46 -4.18 -2.82
CA VAL A 33 4.02 -4.41 -2.75
C VAL A 33 3.71 -5.63 -3.58
N GLU A 34 3.20 -6.69 -2.95
CA GLU A 34 2.72 -7.88 -3.62
C GLU A 34 1.21 -7.78 -3.79
N VAL A 35 0.74 -8.13 -4.98
CA VAL A 35 -0.67 -8.16 -5.34
C VAL A 35 -0.99 -9.57 -5.80
N LEU A 36 -1.87 -10.26 -5.08
CA LEU A 36 -2.41 -11.55 -5.47
C LEU A 36 -3.74 -11.32 -6.16
N PHE A 37 -3.87 -11.73 -7.42
CA PHE A 37 -5.10 -11.59 -8.19
C PHE A 37 -5.40 -12.90 -8.91
N ASN A 38 -6.53 -13.57 -8.60
CA ASN A 38 -6.90 -14.85 -9.22
C ASN A 38 -5.72 -15.84 -9.26
N GLU A 39 -5.10 -16.10 -8.11
CA GLU A 39 -3.93 -16.98 -7.94
C GLU A 39 -2.64 -16.51 -8.65
N ARG A 40 -2.65 -15.36 -9.33
CA ARG A 40 -1.46 -14.74 -9.92
C ARG A 40 -0.83 -13.77 -8.93
N LYS A 41 0.43 -14.01 -8.62
CA LYS A 41 1.22 -13.14 -7.75
C LYS A 41 2.01 -12.15 -8.59
N HIS A 42 1.71 -10.87 -8.43
CA HIS A 42 2.48 -9.76 -8.97
C HIS A 42 3.22 -9.04 -7.85
N TYR A 43 4.37 -8.44 -8.16
CA TYR A 43 5.03 -7.53 -7.22
C TYR A 43 5.43 -6.24 -7.93
N VAL A 44 5.38 -5.14 -7.18
CA VAL A 44 5.84 -3.83 -7.62
C VAL A 44 6.67 -3.18 -6.53
N LEU A 45 7.81 -2.62 -6.92
CA LEU A 45 8.65 -1.84 -6.01
C LEU A 45 8.23 -0.37 -6.08
N ARG A 46 7.88 0.22 -4.94
CA ARG A 46 7.40 1.62 -4.87
C ARG A 46 8.05 2.40 -3.75
N ARG A 47 8.35 3.68 -4.01
CA ARG A 47 8.86 4.63 -2.99
C ARG A 47 7.70 5.20 -2.18
N ASN A 48 7.98 5.66 -0.96
CA ASN A 48 6.96 6.28 -0.10
C ASN A 48 6.19 7.44 -0.77
N SER A 49 6.86 8.24 -1.61
CA SER A 49 6.27 9.35 -2.36
C SER A 49 5.27 8.90 -3.43
N GLU A 50 5.45 7.69 -3.97
CA GLU A 50 4.57 7.11 -4.98
C GLU A 50 3.20 6.81 -4.36
N PHE A 51 3.17 6.24 -3.14
CA PHE A 51 1.93 5.99 -2.40
C PHE A 51 1.15 7.27 -2.13
N GLN A 52 1.84 8.38 -1.81
CA GLN A 52 1.19 9.67 -1.62
C GLN A 52 0.56 10.19 -2.92
N THR A 53 1.21 9.93 -4.05
CA THR A 53 0.69 10.32 -5.37
C THR A 53 -0.50 9.45 -5.76
N LEU A 54 -0.46 8.15 -5.46
CA LEU A 54 -1.59 7.24 -5.61
C LEU A 54 -2.78 7.68 -4.76
N HIS A 55 -2.58 7.96 -3.47
CA HIS A 55 -3.65 8.47 -2.58
C HIS A 55 -4.30 9.74 -3.14
N ARG A 56 -3.52 10.71 -3.61
CA ARG A 56 -4.06 11.94 -4.20
C ARG A 56 -4.91 11.70 -5.45
N LYS A 57 -4.62 10.65 -6.23
CA LYS A 57 -5.44 10.25 -7.37
C LYS A 57 -6.69 9.52 -6.91
N LEU A 58 -6.56 8.55 -6.00
CA LEU A 58 -7.67 7.76 -5.48
C LEU A 58 -8.70 8.61 -4.74
N LYS A 59 -8.27 9.58 -3.92
CA LYS A 59 -9.16 10.50 -3.19
C LYS A 59 -10.12 11.28 -4.09
N LYS A 60 -9.79 11.44 -5.38
CA LYS A 60 -10.66 12.10 -6.36
C LYS A 60 -11.74 11.19 -6.93
N ILE A 61 -11.58 9.87 -6.81
CA ILE A 61 -12.42 8.85 -7.44
C ILE A 61 -13.27 8.14 -6.38
N ILE A 62 -12.67 7.85 -5.22
CA ILE A 62 -13.31 7.15 -4.11
C ILE A 62 -13.09 7.91 -2.80
N GLN A 63 -13.95 7.63 -1.81
CA GLN A 63 -13.69 8.05 -0.44
C GLN A 63 -12.52 7.24 0.12
N THR A 64 -11.33 7.84 0.11
CA THR A 64 -10.12 7.22 0.68
C THR A 64 -10.00 7.55 2.18
N PRO A 65 -9.52 6.62 3.01
CA PRO A 65 -9.12 6.91 4.38
C PRO A 65 -7.95 7.92 4.44
N ASP A 66 -7.63 8.39 5.65
CA ASP A 66 -6.49 9.29 5.86
C ASP A 66 -5.16 8.61 5.52
N PHE A 67 -4.29 9.34 4.81
CA PHE A 67 -3.02 8.78 4.35
C PHE A 67 -1.95 8.82 5.44
N PRO A 68 -1.24 7.71 5.72
CA PRO A 68 -0.17 7.64 6.74
C PRO A 68 1.12 8.36 6.28
N SER A 69 1.10 9.70 6.29
CA SER A 69 2.18 10.57 5.81
C SER A 69 3.20 10.94 6.90
N LYS A 70 4.46 11.19 6.50
CA LYS A 70 5.51 11.78 7.38
C LYS A 70 5.12 13.14 7.97
N ARG A 71 4.15 13.83 7.36
CA ARG A 71 3.69 15.15 7.82
C ARG A 71 2.86 15.09 9.09
N ASN A 72 2.38 13.91 9.48
CA ASN A 72 1.67 13.75 10.74
C ASN A 72 2.70 13.66 11.88
N PRO A 73 2.70 14.59 12.86
CA PRO A 73 3.70 14.65 13.93
C PRO A 73 3.81 13.33 14.71
N HIS A 74 2.68 12.64 14.92
CA HIS A 74 2.62 11.34 15.60
C HIS A 74 3.25 10.18 14.79
N LEU A 75 3.47 10.38 13.49
CA LEU A 75 4.05 9.39 12.56
C LEU A 75 5.54 9.62 12.29
N ARG A 76 6.11 10.76 12.73
CA ARG A 76 7.50 11.14 12.45
C ARG A 76 8.51 10.27 13.22
N THR A 77 8.13 9.75 14.38
CA THR A 77 8.98 8.96 15.28
C THR A 77 8.79 7.44 15.14
N LYS A 78 7.87 6.98 14.28
CA LYS A 78 7.53 5.55 14.20
C LYS A 78 8.61 4.71 13.49
N PRO A 79 8.86 3.47 13.94
CA PRO A 79 9.74 2.52 13.26
C PRO A 79 9.34 2.29 11.81
N LEU A 80 10.32 1.98 10.96
CA LEU A 80 10.12 1.73 9.53
C LEU A 80 9.16 0.55 9.26
N GLU A 81 9.20 -0.47 10.12
CA GLU A 81 8.33 -1.63 10.04
C GLU A 81 6.86 -1.29 10.32
N GLN A 82 6.62 -0.43 11.31
CA GLN A 82 5.27 0.07 11.59
C GLN A 82 4.75 0.90 10.42
N ARG A 83 5.62 1.70 9.79
CA ARG A 83 5.27 2.45 8.58
C ARG A 83 4.92 1.53 7.40
N ARG A 84 5.58 0.37 7.28
CA ARG A 84 5.23 -0.66 6.30
C ARG A 84 3.83 -1.18 6.55
N GLN A 85 3.53 -1.54 7.80
CA GLN A 85 2.23 -2.06 8.22
C GLN A 85 1.09 -1.05 7.99
N GLU A 86 1.30 0.23 8.31
CA GLU A 86 0.29 1.27 8.07
C GLU A 86 0.04 1.52 6.58
N LEU A 87 1.08 1.43 5.74
CA LEU A 87 0.90 1.54 4.29
C LEU A 87 0.15 0.33 3.72
N GLU A 88 0.46 -0.87 4.23
CA GLU A 88 -0.25 -2.09 3.87
C GLU A 88 -1.73 -2.00 4.23
N ASP A 89 -2.03 -1.66 5.49
CA ASP A 89 -3.39 -1.47 6.00
C ASP A 89 -4.15 -0.38 5.20
N TYR A 90 -3.49 0.74 4.89
CA TYR A 90 -4.09 1.81 4.09
C TYR A 90 -4.52 1.32 2.69
N ILE A 91 -3.67 0.54 2.00
CA ILE A 91 -4.00 0.05 0.64
C ILE A 91 -5.06 -1.05 0.70
N GLN A 92 -4.95 -1.97 1.67
CA GLN A 92 -5.98 -2.99 1.91
C GLN A 92 -7.34 -2.34 2.19
N THR A 93 -7.37 -1.30 3.02
CA THR A 93 -8.59 -0.54 3.33
C THR A 93 -9.10 0.19 2.10
N CYS A 94 -8.24 0.81 1.29
CA CYS A 94 -8.66 1.44 0.04
C CYS A 94 -9.30 0.43 -0.93
N LEU A 95 -8.72 -0.75 -1.07
CA LEU A 95 -9.29 -1.83 -1.89
C LEU A 95 -10.66 -2.25 -1.34
N ARG A 96 -10.75 -2.50 -0.03
CA ARG A 96 -12.01 -2.87 0.63
C ARG A 96 -13.09 -1.82 0.41
N CYS A 97 -12.80 -0.53 0.60
CA CYS A 97 -13.75 0.56 0.39
C CYS A 97 -14.19 0.68 -1.09
N CYS A 98 -13.28 0.47 -2.04
CA CYS A 98 -13.61 0.49 -3.47
C CYS A 98 -14.58 -0.63 -3.84
N TRP A 99 -14.42 -1.81 -3.23
CA TRP A 99 -15.30 -2.95 -3.43
C TRP A 99 -16.69 -2.75 -2.80
N THR A 100 -16.77 -2.24 -1.57
CA THR A 100 -18.05 -2.04 -0.88
C THR A 100 -18.91 -0.92 -1.44
N SER A 101 -18.32 -0.01 -2.23
CA SER A 101 -19.05 1.11 -2.85
C SER A 101 -19.69 0.76 -4.20
N SER A 102 -19.51 -0.47 -4.69
CA SER A 102 -19.99 -0.93 -6.00
C SER A 102 -21.28 -1.77 -5.94
N THR A 103 -22.01 -1.74 -4.81
CA THR A 103 -23.35 -2.32 -4.63
C THR A 103 -24.37 -1.22 -4.39
#